data_AF-A0A7W1I610-F1
#
_entry.id   AF-A0A7W1I610-F1
#
_cell.length_a   1.000
_cell.length_b   1.000
_cell.length_c   1.000
_cell.angle_alpha   90.00
_cell.angle_beta   90.00
_cell.angle_gamma   90.00
#
_symmetry.space_group_name_H-M   'P 1'
#
loop_
_entity.id
_entity.type
_entity.pdbx_description
1 polymer ?
#
loop_
_entity_poly.entity_id
_entity_poly.type
_entity_poly.pdbx_seq_one_letter_code
_entity_poly.pdbx_strand_id
1 'polypeptide(L)'
;MASWHPQPPRSVSSTEALVSQAALGRGLAALRIFVGIIFFANGLAKLTGERNIAIGWYRGFLIVRDEARNVLQFEVNERNGTGTLVPYLKDVVNDFILPNWGSFQWVVTFTEVGVGLLLILGFVTRGAA
;
A
#
# COMPACT_ATOMS: atom_id res chain seq x y z
N MET A 1 46.51 55.13 10.68
CA MET A 1 46.62 53.89 9.90
C MET A 1 45.67 52.87 10.52
N ALA A 2 44.54 52.59 9.88
CA ALA A 2 43.56 51.63 10.36
C ALA A 2 44.00 50.20 9.97
N SER A 3 44.21 49.33 10.94
CA SER A 3 44.57 47.93 10.72
C SER A 3 43.36 47.15 10.20
N TRP A 4 43.42 46.73 8.95
CA TRP A 4 42.44 45.84 8.34
C TRP A 4 42.58 44.44 8.95
N HIS A 5 41.53 43.96 9.62
CA HIS A 5 41.41 42.56 10.02
C HIS A 5 40.49 41.84 9.03
N PRO A 6 40.97 40.83 8.29
CA PRO A 6 40.11 39.98 7.49
C PRO A 6 39.12 39.27 8.41
N GLN A 7 37.83 39.43 8.14
CA GLN A 7 36.84 38.57 8.76
C GLN A 7 37.07 37.13 8.26
N PRO A 8 37.03 36.12 9.14
CA PRO A 8 37.14 34.73 8.71
C PRO A 8 36.03 34.43 7.68
N PRO A 9 36.29 33.55 6.70
CA PRO A 9 35.27 33.15 5.73
C PRO A 9 34.06 32.64 6.49
N ARG A 10 32.88 33.19 6.20
CA ARG A 10 31.61 32.71 6.76
C ARG A 10 31.56 31.20 6.52
N SER A 11 31.46 30.43 7.60
CA SER A 11 31.22 28.99 7.53
C SER A 11 30.07 28.76 6.56
N VAL A 12 30.34 27.99 5.50
CA VAL A 12 29.32 27.55 4.53
C VAL A 12 28.13 27.07 5.33
N SER A 13 26.98 27.75 5.18
CA SER A 13 25.74 27.35 5.85
C SER A 13 25.52 25.88 5.53
N SER A 14 25.60 25.02 6.55
CA SER A 14 25.20 23.63 6.47
C SER A 14 23.88 23.59 5.72
N THR A 15 23.87 22.94 4.56
CA THR A 15 22.67 22.78 3.73
C THR A 15 21.60 22.16 4.63
N GLU A 16 20.68 22.99 5.11
CA GLU A 16 19.58 22.54 5.94
C GLU A 16 18.79 21.55 5.06
N ALA A 17 18.69 20.30 5.50
CA ALA A 17 17.95 19.30 4.75
C ALA A 17 16.52 19.83 4.54
N LEU A 18 16.05 19.86 3.29
CA LEU A 18 14.73 20.37 2.92
C LEU A 18 13.58 19.71 3.72
N VAL A 19 13.81 18.51 4.25
CA VAL A 19 12.89 17.78 5.12
C VAL A 19 13.70 17.15 6.26
N SER A 20 13.25 17.31 7.51
CA SER A 20 13.86 16.65 8.65
C SER A 20 13.58 15.14 8.62
N GLN A 21 14.51 14.33 9.13
CA GLN A 21 14.32 12.87 9.24
C GLN A 21 13.05 12.51 10.00
N ALA A 22 12.73 13.25 11.07
CA ALA A 22 11.50 13.05 11.85
C ALA A 22 10.23 13.33 11.03
N ALA A 23 10.23 14.37 10.18
CA ALA A 23 9.11 14.66 9.30
C ALA A 23 8.94 13.57 8.23
N LEU A 24 10.04 13.08 7.64
CA LEU A 24 10.02 11.97 6.69
C LEU A 24 9.47 10.69 7.35
N GLY A 25 9.94 10.33 8.54
CA GLY A 25 9.47 9.16 9.29
C GLY A 25 7.97 9.22 9.58
N ARG A 26 7.47 10.39 10.00
CA ARG A 26 6.01 10.62 10.19
C ARG A 26 5.22 10.48 8.89
N GLY A 27 5.73 11.02 7.78
CA GLY A 27 5.11 10.90 6.47
C GLY A 27 5.01 9.44 6.01
N LEU A 28 6.10 8.68 6.14
CA LEU A 28 6.13 7.26 5.82
C LEU A 28 5.22 6.45 6.75
N ALA A 29 5.18 6.78 8.04
CA ALA A 29 4.28 6.14 9.00
C ALA A 29 2.80 6.38 8.63
N ALA A 30 2.44 7.59 8.20
CA ALA A 30 1.10 7.92 7.73
C ALA A 30 0.74 7.14 6.47
N LEU A 31 1.64 7.08 5.48
CA LEU A 31 1.43 6.29 4.25
C LEU A 31 1.23 4.81 4.57
N ARG A 32 2.06 4.24 5.45
CA ARG A 32 1.94 2.85 5.92
C ARG A 32 0.58 2.60 6.58
N ILE A 33 0.14 3.47 7.49
CA ILE A 33 -1.17 3.33 8.14
C ILE A 33 -2.28 3.39 7.10
N PHE A 34 -2.20 4.33 6.16
CA PHE A 34 -3.20 4.49 5.11
C PHE A 34 -3.32 3.23 4.23
N VAL A 35 -2.20 2.69 3.76
CA VAL A 35 -2.18 1.41 3.03
C VAL A 35 -2.73 0.28 3.89
N GLY A 36 -2.36 0.24 5.18
CA GLY A 36 -2.87 -0.74 6.14
C GLY A 36 -4.38 -0.69 6.30
N ILE A 37 -4.97 0.51 6.38
CA ILE A 37 -6.42 0.73 6.45
C ILE A 37 -7.10 0.20 5.18
N ILE A 38 -6.55 0.47 4.00
CA ILE A 38 -7.12 0.00 2.73
C ILE A 38 -7.18 -1.53 2.71
N PHE A 39 -6.07 -2.21 3.02
CA PHE A 39 -6.03 -3.67 3.07
C PHE A 39 -6.96 -4.22 4.15
N PHE A 40 -6.94 -3.65 5.35
CA PHE A 40 -7.78 -4.13 6.44
C PHE A 40 -9.28 -3.98 6.12
N ALA A 41 -9.69 -2.84 5.58
CA ALA A 41 -11.08 -2.58 5.18
C ALA A 41 -11.55 -3.53 4.07
N ASN A 42 -10.73 -3.75 3.04
CA ASN A 42 -11.03 -4.72 1.97
C ASN A 42 -11.06 -6.17 2.50
N GLY A 43 -10.18 -6.52 3.43
CA GLY A 43 -10.17 -7.83 4.07
C GLY A 43 -11.45 -8.07 4.89
N LEU A 44 -11.89 -7.06 5.65
CA LEU A 44 -13.17 -7.11 6.36
C LEU A 44 -14.36 -7.20 5.39
N ALA A 45 -14.35 -6.46 4.30
CA ALA A 45 -15.37 -6.54 3.25
C ALA A 45 -15.49 -7.96 2.68
N LYS A 46 -14.36 -8.66 2.50
CA LYS A 46 -14.39 -10.07 2.10
C LYS A 46 -15.02 -10.98 3.15
N LEU A 47 -14.91 -10.66 4.43
CA LEU A 47 -15.56 -11.42 5.51
C LEU A 47 -17.06 -11.12 5.63
N THR A 48 -17.48 -9.87 5.44
CA THR A 48 -18.86 -9.43 5.69
C THR A 48 -19.73 -9.40 4.44
N GLY A 49 -19.13 -9.33 3.24
CA GLY A 49 -19.84 -9.12 1.98
C GLY A 49 -20.23 -7.66 1.71
N GLU A 50 -19.84 -6.72 2.58
CA GLU A 50 -20.16 -5.30 2.39
C GLU A 50 -19.33 -4.70 1.25
N ARG A 51 -20.00 -4.12 0.26
CA ARG A 51 -19.35 -3.57 -0.94
C ARG A 51 -19.18 -2.06 -0.88
N ASN A 52 -19.92 -1.39 -0.01
CA ASN A 52 -19.96 0.07 0.00
C ASN A 52 -19.66 0.57 1.40
N ILE A 53 -18.86 1.62 1.47
CA ILE A 53 -18.69 2.38 2.70
C ILE A 53 -19.19 3.80 2.47
N ALA A 54 -19.99 4.28 3.42
CA ALA A 54 -20.50 5.64 3.45
C ALA A 54 -20.25 6.22 4.84
N ILE A 55 -19.35 7.20 4.93
CA ILE A 55 -19.03 7.90 6.17
C ILE A 55 -19.13 9.40 5.89
N GLY A 56 -20.21 10.03 6.35
CA GLY A 56 -20.49 11.43 6.07
C GLY A 56 -20.56 11.71 4.56
N TRP A 57 -19.67 12.56 4.06
CA TRP A 57 -19.54 12.91 2.64
C TRP A 57 -18.70 11.92 1.84
N TYR A 58 -17.95 11.04 2.49
CA TYR A 58 -17.12 10.06 1.81
C TYR A 58 -17.95 8.84 1.39
N ARG A 59 -17.80 8.45 0.13
CA ARG A 59 -18.33 7.20 -0.42
C ARG A 59 -17.19 6.44 -1.12
N GLY A 60 -17.11 5.14 -0.89
CA GLY A 60 -16.10 4.29 -1.49
C GLY A 60 -16.60 2.87 -1.74
N PHE A 61 -15.91 2.19 -2.65
CA PHE A 61 -16.15 0.78 -2.95
C PHE A 61 -15.11 -0.09 -2.25
N LEU A 62 -15.57 -1.19 -1.69
CA LEU A 62 -14.75 -2.21 -1.07
C LEU A 62 -14.74 -3.46 -1.96
N ILE A 63 -13.61 -4.16 -1.94
CA ILE A 63 -13.41 -5.35 -2.77
C ILE A 63 -13.85 -6.58 -1.99
N VAL A 64 -15.04 -7.09 -2.31
CA VAL A 64 -15.54 -8.39 -1.80
C VAL A 64 -14.92 -9.57 -2.56
N ARG A 65 -15.19 -10.81 -2.11
CA ARG A 65 -14.52 -12.01 -2.66
C ARG A 65 -14.76 -12.22 -4.15
N ASP A 66 -16.00 -12.09 -4.61
CA ASP A 66 -16.32 -12.26 -6.03
C ASP A 66 -15.70 -11.14 -6.88
N GLU A 67 -15.66 -9.92 -6.35
CA GLU A 67 -14.99 -8.79 -6.99
C GLU A 67 -13.49 -9.06 -7.13
N ALA A 68 -12.84 -9.58 -6.09
CA ALA A 68 -11.42 -9.92 -6.13
C ALA A 68 -11.12 -10.98 -7.20
N ARG A 69 -12.02 -11.97 -7.38
CA ARG A 69 -11.90 -12.96 -8.47
C ARG A 69 -12.00 -12.30 -9.83
N ASN A 70 -12.99 -11.41 -10.01
CA ASN A 70 -13.21 -10.72 -11.27
C ASN A 70 -12.04 -9.80 -11.62
N VAL A 71 -11.49 -9.07 -10.64
CA VAL A 71 -10.29 -8.25 -10.82
C VAL A 71 -9.11 -9.12 -11.24
N LEU A 72 -8.88 -10.25 -10.57
CA LEU A 72 -7.80 -11.18 -10.95
C LEU A 72 -7.98 -11.69 -12.39
N GLN A 73 -9.20 -12.11 -12.75
CA GLN A 73 -9.51 -12.59 -14.10
C GLN A 73 -9.31 -11.49 -15.14
N PHE A 74 -9.79 -10.27 -14.88
CA PHE A 74 -9.66 -9.12 -15.77
C PHE A 74 -8.19 -8.74 -15.99
N GLU A 75 -7.43 -8.57 -14.91
CA GLU A 75 -6.02 -8.16 -14.99
C GLU A 75 -5.16 -9.19 -15.73
N VAL A 76 -5.49 -10.47 -15.57
CA VAL A 76 -4.72 -11.57 -16.17
C VAL A 76 -5.13 -11.86 -17.61
N ASN A 77 -6.40 -11.71 -17.96
CA ASN A 77 -6.93 -12.18 -19.24
C ASN A 77 -7.40 -11.06 -20.19
N GLU A 78 -7.87 -9.92 -19.67
CA GLU A 78 -8.66 -8.96 -20.45
C GLU A 78 -7.98 -7.59 -20.59
N ARG A 79 -7.03 -7.24 -19.72
CA ARG A 79 -6.38 -5.94 -19.72
C ARG A 79 -5.75 -5.62 -21.10
N ASN A 80 -6.28 -4.60 -21.77
CA ASN A 80 -5.87 -4.15 -23.11
C ASN A 80 -5.88 -5.25 -24.19
N GLY A 81 -6.72 -6.28 -24.03
CA GLY A 81 -6.87 -7.38 -24.99
C GLY A 81 -5.75 -8.43 -24.97
N THR A 82 -4.71 -8.25 -24.16
CA THR A 82 -3.60 -9.20 -24.02
C THR A 82 -3.49 -9.81 -22.62
N GLY A 83 -4.09 -9.16 -21.62
CA GLY A 83 -4.01 -9.59 -20.22
C GLY A 83 -2.65 -9.23 -19.60
N THR A 84 -2.15 -10.08 -18.72
CA THR A 84 -0.85 -9.85 -18.06
C THR A 84 0.34 -10.06 -19.00
N LEU A 85 1.36 -9.22 -18.87
CA LEU A 85 2.66 -9.37 -19.57
C LEU A 85 3.66 -10.22 -18.79
N VAL A 86 3.33 -10.60 -17.56
CA VAL A 86 4.22 -11.41 -16.71
C VAL A 86 4.22 -12.85 -17.22
N PRO A 87 5.37 -13.39 -17.65
CA PRO A 87 5.45 -14.77 -18.12
C PRO A 87 4.93 -15.75 -17.06
N TYR A 88 4.24 -16.81 -17.51
CA TYR A 88 3.66 -17.88 -16.67
C TYR A 88 2.56 -17.46 -15.69
N LEU A 89 2.38 -16.17 -15.40
CA LEU A 89 1.36 -15.73 -14.46
C LEU A 89 -0.05 -16.08 -14.96
N LYS A 90 -0.28 -15.95 -16.27
CA LYS A 90 -1.56 -16.32 -16.89
C LYS A 90 -1.88 -17.80 -16.69
N ASP A 91 -0.89 -18.68 -16.86
CA ASP A 91 -1.05 -20.13 -16.71
C ASP A 91 -1.29 -20.49 -15.24
N VAL A 92 -0.46 -19.98 -14.32
CA VAL A 92 -0.63 -20.21 -12.87
C VAL A 92 -2.01 -19.74 -12.40
N VAL A 93 -2.47 -18.58 -12.86
CA VAL A 93 -3.77 -18.05 -12.45
C VAL A 93 -4.91 -18.91 -13.01
N ASN A 94 -4.90 -19.22 -14.31
CA ASN A 94 -6.01 -19.92 -14.95
C ASN A 94 -6.04 -21.42 -14.62
N ASP A 95 -4.87 -22.05 -14.44
CA ASP A 95 -4.78 -23.51 -14.26
C ASP A 95 -4.72 -23.92 -12.78
N PHE A 96 -4.34 -23.01 -11.89
CA PHE A 96 -4.19 -23.31 -10.46
C PHE A 96 -5.02 -22.41 -9.55
N ILE A 97 -4.91 -21.09 -9.65
CA ILE A 97 -5.56 -20.19 -8.69
C ILE A 97 -7.08 -20.13 -8.90
N LEU A 98 -7.54 -19.85 -10.11
CA LEU A 98 -8.97 -19.71 -10.43
C LEU A 98 -9.77 -21.02 -10.23
N PRO A 99 -9.27 -22.21 -10.61
CA PRO A 99 -9.95 -23.48 -10.33
C PRO A 99 -10.06 -23.76 -8.82
N ASN A 100 -9.08 -23.30 -8.03
CA ASN A 100 -9.04 -23.48 -6.58
C ASN A 100 -9.48 -22.21 -5.81
N TRP A 101 -10.28 -21.34 -6.43
CA TRP A 101 -10.68 -20.06 -5.83
C TRP A 101 -11.32 -20.22 -4.45
N GLY A 102 -12.03 -21.35 -4.23
CA GLY A 102 -12.61 -21.72 -2.94
C GLY A 102 -11.63 -21.60 -1.76
N SER A 103 -10.37 -21.96 -1.98
CA SER A 103 -9.29 -21.85 -0.99
C SER A 103 -8.56 -20.52 -1.10
N PHE A 104 -8.24 -20.07 -2.31
CA PHE A 104 -7.46 -18.84 -2.53
C PHE A 104 -8.18 -17.57 -2.06
N GLN A 105 -9.52 -17.55 -2.11
CA GLN A 105 -10.29 -16.43 -1.55
C GLN A 105 -9.98 -16.21 -0.07
N TRP A 106 -9.73 -17.28 0.70
CA TRP A 106 -9.40 -17.19 2.12
C TRP A 106 -7.95 -16.77 2.33
N VAL A 107 -7.03 -17.26 1.50
CA VAL A 107 -5.63 -16.82 1.50
C VAL A 107 -5.55 -15.30 1.28
N VAL A 108 -6.26 -14.77 0.29
CA VAL A 108 -6.33 -13.33 0.02
C VAL A 108 -6.98 -12.59 1.19
N THR A 109 -8.10 -13.10 1.70
CA THR A 109 -8.81 -12.47 2.84
C THR A 109 -7.92 -12.36 4.08
N PHE A 110 -7.26 -13.44 4.48
CA PHE A 110 -6.39 -13.43 5.66
C PHE A 110 -5.12 -12.60 5.44
N THR A 111 -4.59 -12.58 4.21
CA THR A 111 -3.46 -11.72 3.85
C THR A 111 -3.86 -10.25 4.00
N GLU A 112 -4.99 -9.83 3.46
CA GLU A 112 -5.45 -8.43 3.54
C GLU A 112 -5.75 -7.99 4.98
N VAL A 113 -6.46 -8.82 5.76
CA VAL A 113 -6.74 -8.54 7.18
C VAL A 113 -5.44 -8.51 7.99
N GLY A 114 -4.61 -9.54 7.86
CA GLY A 114 -3.39 -9.71 8.63
C GLY A 114 -2.37 -8.63 8.31
N VAL A 115 -2.02 -8.47 7.03
CA VAL A 115 -1.05 -7.45 6.59
C VAL A 115 -1.60 -6.05 6.87
N GLY A 116 -2.89 -5.80 6.62
CA GLY A 116 -3.52 -4.52 6.93
C GLY A 116 -3.37 -4.15 8.41
N LEU A 117 -3.70 -5.09 9.32
CA LEU A 117 -3.55 -4.89 10.76
C LEU A 117 -2.09 -4.68 11.17
N LEU A 118 -1.17 -5.49 10.66
CA LEU A 118 0.26 -5.37 10.94
C LEU A 118 0.83 -4.01 10.46
N LEU A 119 0.37 -3.53 9.31
CA LEU A 119 0.74 -2.22 8.77
C LEU A 119 0.16 -1.08 9.60
N ILE A 120 -1.05 -1.19 10.15
CA ILE A 120 -1.63 -0.17 11.04
C ILE A 120 -0.83 -0.11 12.36
N LEU A 121 -0.57 -1.27 12.97
CA LEU A 121 0.10 -1.37 14.27
C LEU A 121 1.61 -1.08 14.20
N GLY A 122 2.23 -1.28 13.04
CA GLY A 122 3.66 -0.94 12.83
C GLY A 122 4.60 -2.08 13.14
N PHE A 123 4.05 -3.29 13.26
CA PHE A 123 4.84 -4.48 13.53
C PHE A 123 5.70 -4.92 12.35
N VAL A 124 5.37 -4.47 11.12
CA VAL A 124 6.15 -4.74 9.91
C VAL A 124 7.23 -3.67 9.65
N THR A 125 7.22 -2.55 10.39
CA THR A 125 8.10 -1.39 10.13
C THR A 125 8.77 -0.89 11.41
N ARG A 126 9.63 -1.72 12.02
CA ARG A 126 10.52 -1.26 13.09
C ARG A 126 11.72 -0.42 12.60
N GLY A 127 11.85 -0.21 11.29
CA GLY A 127 12.97 0.53 10.67
C GLY A 127 12.69 1.98 10.28
N ALA A 128 11.54 2.55 10.66
CA ALA A 128 11.15 3.93 10.31
C ALA A 128 10.87 4.83 11.54
N ALA A 129 11.21 4.35 12.74
CA ALA A 129 11.05 5.06 14.01
C ALA A 129 12.40 5.59 14.50
#